data_AF-A0A2V6KNP6-F1
#
_entry.id   AF-A0A2V6KNP6-F1
#
_cell.length_a   1.000
_cell.length_b   1.000
_cell.length_c   1.000
_cell.angle_alpha   90.00
_cell.angle_beta   90.00
_cell.angle_gamma   90.00
#
_symmetry.space_group_name_H-M   'P 1'
#
loop_
_entity.id
_entity.type
_entity.pdbx_description
1 polymer ?
#
loop_
_entity_poly.entity_id
_entity_poly.type
_entity_poly.pdbx_seq_one_letter_code
_entity_poly.pdbx_strand_id
1 'polypeptide(L)' 'MRRRPNPDSEANIRRIDTKTRAKKQTHGFQVHFLRGEKIVTKMFSDSVYGSKLKAKRAARKFKQSALRRLPRRKFVGFK' A
#
# COMPACT_ATOMS: atom_id res chain seq x y z
N MET A 1 16.19 -13.37 1.40
CA MET A 1 14.74 -13.05 1.44
C MET A 1 14.51 -11.78 2.25
N ARG A 2 14.03 -10.68 1.64
CA ARG A 2 13.76 -9.42 2.35
C ARG A 2 12.63 -9.65 3.37
N ARG A 3 12.97 -9.76 4.65
CA ARG A 3 12.02 -9.98 5.76
C ARG A 3 10.92 -8.92 5.66
N ARG A 4 9.71 -9.32 5.30
CA ARG A 4 8.54 -8.44 5.44
C ARG A 4 8.22 -8.44 6.94
N PRO A 5 8.32 -7.30 7.65
CA PRO A 5 8.16 -7.26 9.10
C PRO A 5 6.75 -7.61 9.59
N ASN A 6 5.76 -7.73 8.69
CA ASN A 6 4.40 -8.11 9.04
C ASN A 6 3.87 -9.13 8.01
N PRO A 7 3.35 -10.30 8.46
CA PRO A 7 2.84 -11.37 7.59
C PRO A 7 1.66 -10.91 6.71
N ASP A 8 0.91 -9.88 7.13
CA ASP A 8 -0.21 -9.35 6.35
C ASP A 8 0.21 -8.40 5.22
N SER A 9 1.50 -8.03 5.16
CA SER A 9 2.01 -7.12 4.13
C SER A 9 2.24 -7.82 2.80
N GLU A 10 1.75 -7.20 1.73
CA GLU A 10 1.94 -7.65 0.35
C GLU A 10 2.95 -6.75 -0.38
N ALA A 11 3.39 -7.16 -1.58
CA ALA A 11 4.24 -6.31 -2.42
C ALA A 11 3.52 -4.98 -2.69
N ASN A 12 4.15 -3.85 -2.33
CA ASN A 12 3.62 -2.49 -2.44
C ASN A 12 2.40 -2.18 -1.55
N ILE A 13 2.07 -3.07 -0.60
CA ILE A 13 0.99 -2.85 0.38
C ILE A 13 1.54 -3.19 1.76
N ARG A 14 1.83 -2.18 2.57
CA ARG A 14 2.39 -2.33 3.91
C ARG A 14 1.26 -2.29 4.93
N ARG A 15 1.20 -3.27 5.83
CA ARG A 15 0.33 -3.20 7.00
C ARG A 15 0.92 -2.20 7.99
N ILE A 16 0.11 -1.23 8.40
CA ILE A 16 0.42 -0.31 9.48
C ILE A 16 -0.46 -0.70 10.64
N ASP A 17 0.19 -1.26 11.66
CA ASP A 17 -0.37 -1.43 12.98
C ASP A 17 0.38 -0.49 13.90
N THR A 18 -0.34 0.38 14.60
CA THR A 18 0.24 1.21 15.64
C THR A 18 0.75 0.36 16.78
N LYS A 19 1.84 0.84 17.39
CA LYS A 19 2.41 0.21 18.59
C LYS A 19 1.47 0.40 19.77
N THR A 20 1.50 -0.53 20.71
CA THR A 20 0.69 -0.50 21.94
C THR A 20 0.87 0.79 22.76
N ARG A 21 2.05 1.43 22.67
CA ARG A 21 2.35 2.70 23.36
C ARG A 21 1.83 3.96 22.65
N ALA A 22 1.22 3.84 21.46
CA ALA A 22 0.77 5.00 20.70
C ALA A 22 -0.54 5.58 21.25
N LYS A 23 -0.59 6.90 21.46
CA LYS A 23 -1.77 7.63 21.94
C LYS A 23 -2.97 7.54 20.99
N LYS A 24 -2.72 7.39 19.68
CA LYS A 24 -3.75 7.12 18.67
C LYS A 24 -3.41 5.81 17.97
N GLN A 25 -4.38 4.91 17.94
CA GLN A 25 -4.25 3.64 17.25
C GLN A 25 -4.67 3.82 15.79
N THR A 26 -3.73 3.62 14.87
CA THR A 26 -3.94 3.66 13.42
C THR A 26 -3.72 2.25 12.90
N HIS A 27 -4.82 1.61 12.52
CA HIS A 27 -4.82 0.29 11.91
C HIS A 27 -5.20 0.43 10.44
N GLY A 28 -4.38 -0.10 9.54
CA GLY A 28 -4.68 -0.02 8.12
C GLY A 28 -3.59 -0.54 7.20
N PHE A 29 -3.77 -0.30 5.91
CA PHE A 29 -2.83 -0.66 4.86
C PHE A 29 -2.38 0.57 4.08
N GLN A 30 -1.08 0.74 3.92
CA GLN A 30 -0.48 1.74 3.04
C GLN A 30 -0.12 1.10 1.71
N VAL A 31 -0.75 1.55 0.64
CA VAL A 31 -0.29 1.27 -0.72
C VAL A 31 0.79 2.30 -1.05
N HIS A 32 1.99 1.83 -1.38
CA HIS A 32 3.09 2.69 -1.78
C HIS A 32 3.89 2.04 -2.90
N PHE A 33 3.96 2.69 -4.06
CA PHE A 33 4.84 2.27 -5.15
C PHE A 33 5.14 3.42 -6.10
N LEU A 34 6.30 3.31 -6.78
CA LEU A 34 6.66 4.16 -7.91
C LEU A 34 6.12 3.54 -9.20
N ARG A 35 5.51 4.34 -10.07
CA ARG A 35 5.06 3.93 -11.39
C ARG A 35 5.30 5.04 -12.40
N GLY A 36 6.20 4.79 -13.35
CA GLY A 36 6.75 5.87 -14.19
C GLY A 36 7.53 6.83 -13.30
N GLU A 37 7.20 8.11 -13.38
CA GLU A 37 7.75 9.19 -12.54
C GLU A 37 6.84 9.53 -11.34
N LYS A 38 5.67 8.88 -11.23
CA LYS A 38 4.70 9.19 -10.18
C LYS A 38 4.84 8.25 -9.00
N ILE A 39 4.92 8.82 -7.81
CA ILE A 39 4.82 8.10 -6.54
C ILE A 39 3.35 7.98 -6.20
N VAL A 40 2.84 6.75 -6.12
CA VAL A 40 1.48 6.48 -5.69
C VAL A 40 1.53 6.06 -4.23
N THR A 41 0.96 6.91 -3.36
CA THR A 41 0.80 6.61 -1.94
C THR A 41 -0.66 6.80 -1.54
N LYS A 42 -1.26 5.79 -0.92
CA LYS A 42 -2.62 5.89 -0.37
C LYS A 42 -2.79 5.01 0.87
N MET A 43 -3.49 5.56 1.86
CA MET A 43 -3.83 4.88 3.11
C MET A 43 -5.25 4.29 3.07
N PHE A 44 -5.40 3.11 3.66
CA PHE A 44 -6.65 2.37 3.81
C PHE A 44 -6.82 1.96 5.26
N SER A 45 -7.57 2.76 6.03
CA SER A 45 -7.78 2.54 7.47
C SER A 45 -8.84 1.47 7.74
N ASP A 46 -8.60 0.60 8.71
CA ASP A 46 -9.54 -0.47 9.07
C ASP A 46 -10.88 0.08 9.55
N SER A 47 -10.85 1.18 10.31
CA SER A 47 -12.06 1.85 10.82
C SER A 47 -12.93 2.41 9.70
N VAL A 48 -12.31 3.06 8.70
CA VAL A 48 -13.03 3.65 7.55
C VAL A 48 -13.62 2.58 6.64
N TYR A 49 -12.90 1.48 6.42
CA TYR A 49 -13.38 0.38 5.57
C TYR A 49 -14.14 -0.70 6.34
N GLY A 50 -14.31 -0.53 7.65
CA GLY A 50 -15.09 -1.39 8.56
C GLY A 50 -14.40 -2.68 9.01
N SER A 51 -13.36 -3.16 8.33
CA SER A 51 -12.56 -4.28 8.81
C SER A 51 -11.20 -4.38 8.12
N LYS A 52 -10.25 -5.11 8.74
CA LYS A 52 -8.94 -5.45 8.17
C LYS A 52 -9.05 -6.10 6.78
N LEU A 53 -9.96 -7.07 6.63
CA LEU A 53 -10.16 -7.76 5.35
C LEU A 53 -10.71 -6.81 4.27
N LYS A 54 -11.68 -5.96 4.62
CA LYS A 54 -12.24 -4.95 3.70
C LYS A 54 -11.19 -3.91 3.30
N ALA A 55 -10.41 -3.40 4.25
CA ALA A 55 -9.31 -2.47 3.99
C ALA A 55 -8.24 -3.09 3.08
N LYS A 56 -7.84 -4.35 3.35
CA LYS A 56 -6.88 -5.09 2.51
C LYS A 56 -7.41 -5.28 1.08
N ARG A 57 -8.68 -5.67 0.93
CA ARG A 57 -9.33 -5.83 -0.38
C ARG A 57 -9.39 -4.50 -1.14
N ALA A 58 -9.73 -3.40 -0.45
CA ALA A 58 -9.74 -2.06 -1.04
C ALA A 58 -8.35 -1.61 -1.49
N ALA A 59 -7.32 -1.82 -0.67
CA ALA A 59 -5.93 -1.54 -1.02
C ALA A 59 -5.47 -2.34 -2.25
N ARG A 60 -5.83 -3.62 -2.34
CA ARG A 60 -5.52 -4.47 -3.49
C ARG A 60 -6.23 -4.00 -4.76
N LYS A 61 -7.53 -3.68 -4.67
CA LYS A 61 -8.32 -3.14 -5.80
C LYS A 61 -7.72 -1.82 -6.30
N PHE A 62 -7.35 -0.92 -5.38
CA PHE A 62 -6.71 0.35 -5.73
C PHE A 62 -5.36 0.16 -6.40
N LYS A 63 -4.49 -0.72 -5.86
CA LYS A 63 -3.20 -1.06 -6.47
C LYS A 63 -3.40 -1.56 -7.90
N GLN A 64 -4.31 -2.52 -8.10
CA GLN A 64 -4.60 -3.07 -9.44
C GLN A 64 -5.11 -1.99 -10.40
N SER A 65 -6.04 -1.13 -9.97
CA SER A 65 -6.55 -0.04 -10.80
C SER A 65 -5.47 0.99 -11.13
N ALA A 66 -4.62 1.34 -10.17
CA ALA A 66 -3.56 2.32 -10.35
C ALA A 66 -2.46 1.78 -11.28
N LEU A 67 -2.13 0.48 -11.18
CA LEU A 67 -1.19 -0.18 -12.10
C LEU A 67 -1.72 -0.25 -13.54
N ARG A 68 -3.03 -0.41 -13.73
CA ARG A 68 -3.67 -0.41 -15.06
C ARG A 68 -3.72 0.99 -15.66
N ARG A 69 -4.05 2.02 -14.86
CA ARG A 69 -4.22 3.39 -15.33
C ARG A 69 -2.91 4.14 -15.57
N LEU A 70 -1.88 3.87 -14.76
CA LEU A 70 -0.63 4.60 -14.86
C LEU A 70 0.32 3.94 -15.87
N PRO A 71 0.91 4.73 -16.79
CA PRO A 71 1.82 4.19 -17.79
C PRO A 71 2.95 3.42 -17.11
N ARG A 72 3.34 2.28 -17.72
CA ARG A 72 4.55 1.58 -17.31
C ARG A 72 5.71 2.56 -17.51
N ARG A 73 6.67 2.55 -16.58
CA ARG A 73 7.93 3.29 -16.75
C ARG A 73 8.51 2.89 -18.11
N LYS A 74 8.54 3.81 -19.07
CA LYS A 74 9.40 3.65 -20.25
C LYS A 74 10.80 3.86 -19.71
N PHE A 75 11.58 2.78 -19.65
CA PHE A 75 13.02 2.89 -19.45
C PHE A 75 13.57 3.53 -20.72
N VAL A 76 13.56 4.87 -20.78
CA VAL A 76 14.37 5.57 -21.77
C VAL A 76 15.77 5.43 -21.22
N GLY A 77 16.57 4.57 -21.86
CA GLY A 77 17.94 4.31 -21.45
C GLY A 77 18.67 5.65 -21.29
N PHE A 78 19.45 5.77 -20.21
CA PHE A 78 20.41 6.85 -20.11
C PHE A 78 21.34 6.73 -21.32
N LYS A 79 21.35 7.76 -22.17
CA LYS A 79 22.37 7.94 -23.20
C LYS A 79 23.49 8.79 -22.63
#